data_AF-A0A355ARJ6-F1
#
_entry.id   AF-A0A355ARJ6-F1
#
_cell.length_a   1.000
_cell.length_b   1.000
_cell.length_c   1.000
_cell.angle_alpha   90.00
_cell.angle_beta   90.00
_cell.angle_gamma   90.00
#
_symmetry.space_group_name_H-M   'P 1'
#
loop_
_entity.id
_entity.type
_entity.pdbx_description
1 polymer ?
#
loop_
_entity_poly.entity_id
_entity_poly.type
_entity_poly.pdbx_seq_one_letter_code
_entity_poly.pdbx_strand_id
1 'polypeptide(L)'
;MKSDIFLEKARLGPRNKVLVEHDEKRHLPGIKRRFKAYIHVDLAHVVMLVEHDILDTQRGRRLLDALLEIQELGAGGFPWVAESGSCLVQFEGFITEHCGEDIAGRLQTGRSRN
;
A
#
# COMPACT_ATOMS: atom_id res chain seq x y z
N MET A 1 -8.44 14.89 -2.00
CA MET A 1 -7.77 15.61 -0.89
C MET A 1 -6.84 14.58 -0.27
N LYS A 2 -5.51 14.74 -0.39
CA LYS A 2 -4.54 13.70 0.04
C LYS A 2 -4.83 13.33 1.49
N SER A 3 -5.23 12.09 1.72
CA SER A 3 -5.16 11.50 3.06
C SER A 3 -3.72 11.66 3.54
N ASP A 4 -3.53 12.02 4.81
CA ASP A 4 -2.19 12.07 5.40
C ASP A 4 -1.65 10.63 5.47
N ILE A 5 -1.05 10.16 4.37
CA ILE A 5 -0.52 8.80 4.24
C ILE A 5 0.55 8.47 5.29
N PHE A 6 1.08 9.49 5.98
CA PHE A 6 2.15 9.36 6.96
C PHE A 6 1.65 9.42 8.39
N LEU A 7 0.38 9.79 8.61
CA LEU A 7 -0.24 9.87 9.94
C LEU A 7 0.63 10.63 10.95
N GLU A 8 1.28 11.72 10.53
CA GLU A 8 2.27 12.44 11.36
C GLU A 8 1.63 12.99 12.65
N LYS A 9 0.32 13.23 12.62
CA LYS A 9 -0.47 13.71 13.76
C LYS A 9 -1.01 12.60 14.66
N ALA A 10 -0.81 11.33 14.32
CA ALA A 10 -1.43 10.21 15.03
C ALA A 10 -0.57 9.67 16.17
N ARG A 11 0.68 9.26 15.90
CA ARG A 11 1.45 8.44 16.87
C ARG A 11 2.86 8.92 17.19
N LEU A 12 3.61 9.43 16.22
CA LEU A 12 5.05 9.67 16.37
C LEU A 12 5.48 11.15 16.25
N GLY A 13 4.53 12.06 16.00
CA GLY A 13 4.84 13.47 15.78
C GLY A 13 5.46 13.74 14.41
N PRO A 14 5.98 14.96 14.18
CA PRO A 14 6.49 15.38 12.87
C PRO A 14 7.70 14.54 12.43
N ARG A 15 7.78 14.19 11.14
CA ARG A 15 8.88 13.39 10.62
C ARG A 15 10.20 14.16 10.64
N ASN A 16 11.28 13.43 10.96
CA ASN A 16 12.63 13.99 10.97
C ASN A 16 13.18 14.08 9.54
N LYS A 17 13.47 15.31 9.08
CA LYS A 17 13.99 15.60 7.74
C LYS A 17 15.24 14.79 7.35
N VAL A 18 16.11 14.49 8.31
CA VAL A 18 17.33 13.70 8.08
C VAL A 18 17.00 12.26 7.71
N LEU A 19 15.99 11.66 8.36
CA LEU A 19 15.51 10.31 8.03
C LEU A 19 14.85 10.30 6.66
N VAL A 20 14.01 11.30 6.35
CA VAL A 20 13.38 11.40 5.02
C VAL A 20 14.42 11.43 3.91
N GLU A 21 15.46 12.24 4.08
CA GLU A 21 16.46 12.45 3.04
C GLU A 21 17.40 11.25 2.86
N HIS A 22 17.82 10.63 3.96
CA HIS A 22 18.90 9.64 3.93
C HIS A 22 18.46 8.19 4.09
N ASP A 23 17.21 7.95 4.47
CA ASP A 23 16.63 6.61 4.62
C ASP A 23 15.46 6.40 3.64
N GLU A 24 14.35 7.09 3.85
CA GLU A 24 13.09 6.81 3.15
C GLU A 24 13.19 7.03 1.63
N LYS A 25 13.75 8.16 1.18
CA LYS A 25 13.93 8.44 -0.27
C LYS A 25 14.83 7.42 -0.96
N ARG A 26 15.81 6.85 -0.26
CA ARG A 26 16.77 5.90 -0.85
C ARG A 26 16.13 4.56 -1.21
N HIS A 27 15.01 4.21 -0.59
CA HIS A 27 14.34 2.93 -0.86
C HIS A 27 13.59 2.90 -2.19
N LEU A 28 13.16 4.06 -2.73
CA LEU A 28 12.26 4.11 -3.89
C LEU A 28 12.77 3.32 -5.10
N PRO A 29 14.04 3.43 -5.54
CA PRO A 29 14.53 2.64 -6.67
C PRO A 29 14.44 1.13 -6.43
N GLY A 30 14.73 0.68 -5.20
CA GLY A 30 14.60 -0.72 -4.81
C GLY A 30 13.16 -1.20 -4.78
N ILE A 31 12.24 -0.35 -4.32
CA ILE A 31 10.80 -0.61 -4.32
C ILE A 31 10.29 -0.77 -5.76
N LYS A 32 10.60 0.17 -6.65
CA LYS A 32 10.20 0.10 -8.07
C LYS A 32 10.69 -1.17 -8.75
N ARG A 33 11.93 -1.60 -8.47
CA ARG A 33 12.46 -2.88 -9.00
C ARG A 33 11.67 -4.10 -8.54
N ARG A 34 11.13 -4.08 -7.32
CA ARG A 34 10.34 -5.19 -6.74
C ARG A 34 8.84 -5.04 -6.93
N PHE A 35 8.38 -4.03 -7.67
CA PHE A 35 6.97 -3.72 -7.87
C PHE A 35 6.10 -4.95 -8.16
N LYS A 36 6.51 -5.78 -9.14
CA LYS A 36 5.78 -6.99 -9.53
C LYS A 36 5.63 -7.99 -8.37
N ALA A 37 6.65 -8.13 -7.53
CA ALA A 37 6.59 -9.02 -6.38
C ALA A 37 5.62 -8.48 -5.32
N TYR A 38 5.67 -7.18 -5.02
CA TYR A 38 4.74 -6.57 -4.07
C TYR A 38 3.28 -6.73 -4.51
N ILE A 39 2.97 -6.41 -5.77
CA ILE A 39 1.59 -6.47 -6.25
C ILE A 39 1.04 -7.90 -6.30
N HIS A 40 1.87 -8.88 -6.70
CA HIS A 40 1.44 -10.28 -6.70
C HIS A 40 1.20 -10.83 -5.29
N VAL A 41 2.02 -10.45 -4.31
CA VAL A 41 1.79 -10.83 -2.90
C VAL A 41 0.48 -10.26 -2.41
N ASP A 42 0.17 -9.00 -2.73
CA ASP A 42 -1.07 -8.35 -2.29
C ASP A 42 -2.30 -8.99 -2.93
N LEU A 43 -2.25 -9.29 -4.24
CA LEU A 43 -3.32 -10.02 -4.93
C LEU A 43 -3.56 -11.39 -4.30
N ALA A 44 -2.50 -12.18 -4.10
CA ALA A 44 -2.60 -13.50 -3.47
C ALA A 44 -3.12 -13.40 -2.02
N HIS A 45 -2.74 -12.35 -1.30
CA HIS A 45 -3.18 -12.13 0.06
C HIS A 45 -4.70 -11.85 0.12
N VAL A 46 -5.24 -11.02 -0.78
CA VAL A 46 -6.69 -10.78 -0.84
C VAL A 46 -7.45 -12.06 -1.18
N VAL A 47 -6.96 -12.86 -2.12
CA VAL A 47 -7.56 -14.18 -2.44
C VAL A 47 -7.61 -15.05 -1.18
N MET A 48 -6.49 -15.19 -0.47
CA MET A 48 -6.43 -15.96 0.77
C MET A 48 -7.40 -15.44 1.84
N LEU A 49 -7.50 -14.12 2.04
CA LEU A 49 -8.43 -13.53 3.01
C LEU A 49 -9.89 -13.88 2.70
N VAL A 50 -10.25 -13.94 1.41
CA VAL A 50 -11.60 -14.33 0.98
C VAL A 50 -11.82 -15.83 1.13
N GLU A 51 -10.87 -16.66 0.73
CA GLU A 51 -10.97 -18.13 0.83
C GLU A 51 -11.06 -18.62 2.27
N HIS A 52 -10.54 -17.86 3.23
CA HIS A 52 -10.62 -18.16 4.67
C HIS A 52 -11.76 -17.43 5.40
N ASP A 53 -12.71 -16.84 4.67
CA ASP A 53 -13.87 -16.11 5.24
C ASP A 53 -13.48 -14.95 6.20
N ILE A 54 -12.24 -14.45 6.11
CA ILE A 54 -11.77 -13.27 6.87
C ILE A 54 -12.31 -11.99 6.23
N LEU A 55 -12.47 -12.02 4.91
CA LEU A 55 -13.04 -10.94 4.11
C LEU A 55 -14.15 -11.49 3.20
N ASP A 56 -15.31 -10.84 3.19
CA ASP A 56 -16.39 -11.24 2.29
C ASP A 56 -16.03 -10.98 0.81
N THR A 57 -16.69 -11.71 -0.10
CA THR A 57 -16.43 -11.62 -1.55
C THR A 57 -16.62 -10.21 -2.11
N GLN A 58 -17.58 -9.43 -1.59
CA GLN A 58 -17.85 -8.09 -2.10
C GLN A 58 -16.70 -7.14 -1.77
N ARG A 59 -16.21 -7.17 -0.52
CA ARG A 59 -15.04 -6.39 -0.09
C ARG A 59 -13.76 -6.89 -0.77
N GLY A 60 -13.60 -8.20 -0.89
CA GLY A 60 -12.47 -8.83 -1.60
C GLY A 60 -12.37 -8.38 -3.06
N ARG A 61 -13.49 -8.39 -3.79
CA ARG A 61 -13.55 -7.88 -5.17
C ARG A 61 -13.06 -6.44 -5.26
N ARG A 62 -13.52 -5.56 -4.38
CA ARG A 62 -13.11 -4.14 -4.40
C ARG A 62 -11.61 -3.95 -4.18
N LEU A 63 -11.01 -4.74 -3.27
CA LEU A 63 -9.56 -4.73 -3.08
C LEU A 63 -8.82 -5.25 -4.31
N LEU A 64 -9.29 -6.36 -4.90
CA LEU A 64 -8.70 -6.91 -6.13
C LEU A 64 -8.77 -5.90 -7.29
N ASP A 65 -9.91 -5.25 -7.49
CA ASP A 65 -10.08 -4.24 -8.55
C ASP A 65 -9.05 -3.11 -8.41
N ALA A 66 -8.86 -2.57 -7.20
CA ALA A 66 -7.86 -1.54 -6.94
C ALA A 66 -6.41 -2.03 -7.12
N LEU A 67 -6.12 -3.27 -6.73
CA LEU A 67 -4.79 -3.87 -6.93
C LEU A 67 -4.50 -4.15 -8.41
N LEU A 68 -5.51 -4.58 -9.18
CA LEU A 68 -5.39 -4.77 -10.62
C LEU A 68 -5.14 -3.42 -11.32
N GLU A 69 -5.78 -2.34 -10.89
CA GLU A 69 -5.49 -0.99 -11.39
C GLU A 69 -4.02 -0.59 -11.13
N ILE A 70 -3.52 -0.83 -9.91
CA ILE A 70 -2.10 -0.63 -9.61
C ILE A 70 -1.23 -1.45 -10.56
N GLN A 71 -1.56 -2.74 -10.75
CA GLN A 71 -0.82 -3.64 -11.62
C GLN A 71 -0.77 -3.13 -13.07
N GLU A 72 -1.88 -2.63 -13.60
CA GLU A 72 -2.00 -2.07 -14.95
C GLU A 72 -1.17 -0.80 -15.13
N LEU A 73 -1.17 0.12 -14.15
CA LEU A 73 -0.30 1.31 -14.16
C LEU A 73 1.18 0.94 -14.24
N GLY A 74 1.55 -0.17 -13.58
CA GLY A 74 2.92 -0.65 -13.49
C GLY A 74 3.85 0.28 -12.71
N ALA A 75 5.11 -0.13 -12.54
CA ALA A 75 6.10 0.65 -11.78
C ALA A 75 6.40 2.03 -12.39
N GLY A 76 6.19 2.20 -13.70
CA GLY A 76 6.41 3.44 -14.42
C GLY A 76 5.24 4.43 -14.30
N GLY A 77 4.00 3.94 -14.26
CA GLY A 77 2.79 4.77 -14.20
C GLY A 77 2.27 5.02 -12.79
N PHE A 78 2.64 4.20 -11.81
CA PHE A 78 2.17 4.38 -10.44
C PHE A 78 2.66 5.72 -9.82
N PRO A 79 1.79 6.50 -9.14
CA PRO A 79 2.11 7.82 -8.61
C PRO A 79 2.92 7.75 -7.30
N TRP A 80 4.19 7.36 -7.40
CA TRP A 80 5.07 7.20 -6.25
C TRP A 80 5.25 8.49 -5.42
N VAL A 81 5.27 8.32 -4.10
CA VAL A 81 5.65 9.35 -3.12
C VAL A 81 7.06 9.04 -2.63
N ALA A 82 8.03 9.84 -3.09
CA ALA A 82 9.45 9.59 -2.85
C ALA A 82 9.79 9.53 -1.36
N GLU A 83 9.06 10.28 -0.54
CA GLU A 83 9.25 10.36 0.89
C GLU A 83 8.69 9.16 1.66
N SER A 84 8.01 8.18 1.06
CA SER A 84 7.35 7.15 1.88
C SER A 84 8.26 6.04 2.41
N GLY A 85 9.35 5.71 1.70
CA GLY A 85 10.23 4.60 2.06
C GLY A 85 9.60 3.20 2.03
N SER A 86 8.29 3.07 1.80
CA SER A 86 7.54 1.82 1.90
C SER A 86 6.59 1.65 0.71
N CYS A 87 6.62 0.48 0.06
CA CYS A 87 5.66 0.15 -0.99
C CYS A 87 4.25 -0.01 -0.42
N LEU A 88 4.15 -0.67 0.74
CA LEU A 88 2.88 -1.04 1.36
C LEU A 88 2.09 0.20 1.77
N VAL A 89 2.73 1.21 2.36
CA VAL A 89 2.09 2.48 2.74
C VAL A 89 1.55 3.21 1.51
N GLN A 90 2.30 3.20 0.40
CA GLN A 90 1.88 3.88 -0.83
C GLN A 90 0.73 3.17 -1.53
N PHE A 91 0.75 1.83 -1.59
CA PHE A 91 -0.38 1.06 -2.12
C PHE A 91 -1.62 1.22 -1.24
N GLU A 92 -1.47 1.18 0.09
CA GLU A 92 -2.58 1.41 1.02
C GLU A 92 -3.19 2.81 0.86
N GLY A 93 -2.36 3.84 0.69
CA GLY A 93 -2.83 5.20 0.39
C GLY A 93 -3.63 5.25 -0.92
N PHE A 94 -3.11 4.63 -1.99
CA PHE A 94 -3.81 4.54 -3.28
C PHE A 94 -5.15 3.80 -3.14
N ILE A 95 -5.15 2.62 -2.53
CA ILE A 95 -6.36 1.80 -2.34
C ILE A 95 -7.38 2.54 -1.47
N THR A 96 -6.93 3.30 -0.47
CA THR A 96 -7.82 4.12 0.38
C THR A 96 -8.58 5.15 -0.45
N GLU A 97 -7.92 5.82 -1.40
CA GLU A 97 -8.58 6.78 -2.29
C GLU A 97 -9.65 6.13 -3.20
N HIS A 98 -9.48 4.86 -3.56
CA HIS A 98 -10.39 4.13 -4.46
C HIS A 98 -11.50 3.36 -3.72
N CYS A 99 -11.21 2.83 -2.53
CA CYS A 99 -12.08 1.92 -1.79
C CYS A 99 -12.61 2.47 -0.46
N GLY A 100 -12.03 3.56 0.06
CA GLY A 100 -12.27 4.06 1.40
C GLY A 100 -11.50 3.31 2.48
N GLU A 101 -11.33 3.96 3.63
CA GLU A 101 -10.44 3.51 4.73
C GLU A 101 -10.82 2.15 5.32
N ASP A 102 -12.10 1.88 5.57
CA ASP A 102 -12.55 0.61 6.18
C ASP A 102 -12.14 -0.61 5.33
N ILE A 103 -12.17 -0.49 4.00
CA ILE A 103 -11.83 -1.61 3.12
C ILE A 103 -10.33 -1.69 2.89
N ALA A 104 -9.66 -0.57 2.65
CA ALA A 104 -8.23 -0.53 2.41
C ALA A 104 -7.43 -1.12 3.58
N GLY A 105 -7.81 -0.79 4.83
CA GLY A 105 -7.14 -1.29 6.03
C GLY A 105 -7.24 -2.81 6.23
N ARG A 106 -8.23 -3.48 5.62
CA ARG A 106 -8.39 -4.95 5.74
C ARG A 106 -7.26 -5.71 5.07
N LEU A 107 -6.57 -5.13 4.09
CA LEU A 107 -5.41 -5.73 3.43
C LEU A 107 -4.24 -6.01 4.39
N GLN A 108 -4.21 -5.38 5.57
CA GLN A 108 -3.19 -5.62 6.58
C GLN A 108 -3.50 -6.82 7.50
N THR A 109 -4.68 -7.42 7.39
CA THR A 109 -5.13 -8.47 8.31
C THR A 109 -4.25 -9.71 8.19
N GLY A 110 -3.56 -10.08 9.26
CA GLY A 110 -2.66 -11.25 9.27
C GLY A 110 -1.38 -11.07 8.45
N ARG A 111 -1.07 -9.84 7.99
CA ARG A 111 0.12 -9.55 7.19
C ARG A 111 1.29 -9.09 8.05
N SER A 112 2.47 -9.70 7.83
CA SER A 112 3.75 -9.26 8.39
C SER A 112 4.57 -8.48 7.35
N ARG A 113 5.49 -7.63 7.84
CA ARG A 113 6.49 -6.91 7.02
C ARG A 113 7.91 -7.50 7.13
N ASN A 114 8.07 -8.58 7.91
CA ASN A 114 9.35 -9.27 8.15
C ASN A 114 9.73 -10.24 7.03
#